data_AF-A0A2S8ZVL6-F1
#
_entry.id   AF-A0A2S8ZVL6-F1
#
_cell.length_a   1.000
_cell.length_b   1.000
_cell.length_c   1.000
_cell.angle_alpha   90.00
_cell.angle_beta   90.00
_cell.angle_gamma   90.00
#
_symmetry.space_group_name_H-M   'P 1'
#
loop_
_entity.id
_entity.type
_entity.pdbx_description
1 polymer ?
#
loop_
_entity_poly.entity_id
_entity_poly.type
_entity_poly.pdbx_seq_one_letter_code
_entity_poly.pdbx_strand_id
1 'polypeptide(L)'
;MHCKKAVYGHCYALFITLIMNQYYILIPKNLNLEQRLSKFPPDFKLSSDYCHYFISELIKESSYQNQKKNDLSSSTKFFIPRCSQINQSIYNDSKKHLDYLYKDFGGEGRMLFRKNYEESKCFSYNLPEYYWGDGELKLVCITEEDLIDNIRKYDKPQIDNIVRKRFNFTINYFDIGRFEFDAESALNELYQKYKQTGNYAKYLKNAVRVMKFKNGYFPFWHKPKTDGRLHTAITQFPKTCRKYLKYDGERLAEVDLSSSIPFFLSYILSIPAYTPTAISAKDAVLCAQLPYSEDILHHYMLVESLVRPSSREITDFAELIQNNRLYEFFMIDFMNLDNFDVGFENMFQRPFDGDMDDLKTYSKRRLLSMFFANAKYYEQEQLVFYRHFPSIHDVIKKFKQTKFRDFKKSKRHKKLAFMLFQLESHFMLNIIAREINNKFKRKIPLFTLHDCLVLKESDLDQVYELMHEIFIREIEYAPNMTKKIWI
;
A
#
# COMPACT_ATOMS: atom_id res chain seq x y z
N MET A 1 -8.02 -50.22 -3.99
CA MET A 1 -7.90 -48.86 -4.56
C MET A 1 -7.24 -47.90 -3.55
N HIS A 2 -6.04 -48.24 -3.09
CA HIS A 2 -5.27 -47.53 -2.06
C HIS A 2 -3.82 -47.40 -2.51
N CYS A 3 -3.56 -46.50 -3.47
CA CYS A 3 -2.18 -46.09 -3.80
C CYS A 3 -2.18 -44.85 -4.71
N LYS A 4 -2.74 -43.71 -4.26
CA LYS A 4 -2.55 -42.40 -4.96
C LYS A 4 -2.48 -41.16 -4.05
N LYS A 5 -2.70 -41.27 -2.73
CA LYS A 5 -2.67 -40.11 -1.80
C LYS A 5 -1.30 -39.78 -1.19
N ALA A 6 -0.34 -40.70 -1.20
CA ALA A 6 0.96 -40.48 -0.54
C ALA A 6 1.97 -39.66 -1.38
N VAL A 7 1.86 -39.69 -2.70
CA VAL A 7 2.85 -39.05 -3.61
C VAL A 7 2.66 -37.52 -3.66
N TYR A 8 1.41 -37.04 -3.56
CA TYR A 8 1.12 -35.60 -3.56
C TYR A 8 1.56 -34.90 -2.26
N GLY A 9 1.44 -35.54 -1.10
CA GLY A 9 1.84 -34.95 0.19
C GLY A 9 3.35 -34.80 0.35
N HIS A 10 4.14 -35.73 -0.18
CA HIS A 10 5.61 -35.67 -0.11
C HIS A 10 6.20 -34.65 -1.09
N CYS A 11 5.68 -34.55 -2.32
CA CYS A 11 6.10 -33.50 -3.26
C CYS A 11 5.73 -32.10 -2.74
N TYR A 12 4.54 -31.91 -2.17
CA TYR A 12 4.15 -30.60 -1.60
C TYR A 12 5.01 -30.21 -0.40
N ALA A 13 5.33 -31.16 0.50
CA ALA A 13 6.21 -30.90 1.64
C ALA A 13 7.65 -30.60 1.21
N LEU A 14 8.20 -31.32 0.23
CA LEU A 14 9.52 -31.03 -0.35
C LEU A 14 9.52 -29.66 -1.06
N PHE A 15 8.47 -29.33 -1.82
CA PHE A 15 8.33 -28.04 -2.51
C PHE A 15 8.20 -26.86 -1.54
N ILE A 16 7.42 -27.03 -0.45
CA ILE A 16 7.33 -26.05 0.64
C ILE A 16 8.69 -25.89 1.33
N THR A 17 9.39 -26.98 1.62
CA THR A 17 10.72 -26.95 2.26
C THR A 17 11.77 -26.28 1.35
N LEU A 18 11.70 -26.51 0.04
CA LEU A 18 12.57 -25.87 -0.97
C LEU A 18 12.28 -24.37 -1.13
N ILE A 19 11.01 -23.94 -1.18
CA ILE A 19 10.63 -22.52 -1.18
C ILE A 19 11.09 -21.85 0.13
N MET A 20 10.98 -22.56 1.25
CA MET A 20 11.45 -22.11 2.54
C MET A 20 12.97 -22.04 2.66
N ASN A 21 13.78 -22.50 1.70
CA ASN A 21 15.26 -22.37 1.74
C ASN A 21 15.84 -21.35 0.77
N GLN A 22 15.04 -20.76 -0.11
CA GLN A 22 15.54 -19.74 -1.03
C GLN A 22 15.46 -18.34 -0.40
N TYR A 23 16.47 -17.52 -0.66
CA TYR A 23 16.47 -16.10 -0.32
C TYR A 23 16.98 -15.31 -1.52
N TYR A 24 16.19 -14.33 -1.94
CA TYR A 24 16.46 -13.56 -3.14
C TYR A 24 16.94 -12.15 -2.78
N ILE A 25 17.90 -11.65 -3.53
CA ILE A 25 18.46 -10.31 -3.41
C ILE A 25 18.37 -9.58 -4.75
N LEU A 26 18.39 -8.24 -4.70
CA LEU A 26 18.42 -7.40 -5.90
C LEU A 26 19.83 -6.91 -6.16
N ILE A 27 20.28 -7.02 -7.40
CA ILE A 27 21.53 -6.40 -7.85
C ILE A 27 21.31 -5.75 -9.23
N PRO A 28 22.13 -4.74 -9.62
CA PRO A 28 22.10 -4.24 -10.98
C PRO A 28 22.47 -5.35 -11.97
N LYS A 29 21.80 -5.38 -13.11
CA LYS A 29 22.04 -6.40 -14.14
C LYS A 29 23.48 -6.35 -14.67
N ASN A 30 24.05 -5.14 -14.73
CA ASN A 30 25.41 -4.86 -15.18
C ASN A 30 26.49 -5.17 -14.13
N LEU A 31 26.13 -5.48 -12.88
CA LEU A 31 27.09 -5.90 -11.88
C LEU A 31 27.58 -7.32 -12.19
N ASN A 32 28.90 -7.49 -12.32
CA ASN A 32 29.55 -8.77 -12.56
C ASN A 32 30.72 -9.00 -11.59
N LEU A 33 30.42 -9.62 -10.44
CA LEU A 33 31.42 -9.96 -9.44
C LEU A 33 32.34 -11.10 -9.90
N GLU A 34 31.80 -12.10 -10.59
CA GLU A 34 32.56 -13.26 -11.06
C GLU A 34 33.68 -12.87 -12.02
N GLN A 35 33.42 -11.93 -12.94
CA GLN A 35 34.46 -11.40 -13.83
C GLN A 35 35.60 -10.76 -13.03
N ARG A 36 35.28 -9.99 -11.98
CA ARG A 36 36.31 -9.38 -11.13
C ARG A 36 37.10 -10.43 -10.37
N LEU A 37 36.44 -11.43 -9.79
CA LEU A 37 37.08 -12.52 -9.06
C LEU A 37 38.01 -13.34 -9.97
N SER A 38 37.64 -13.55 -11.24
CA SER A 38 38.48 -14.24 -12.21
C SER A 38 39.79 -13.49 -12.54
N LYS A 39 39.74 -12.15 -12.56
CA LYS A 39 40.91 -11.29 -12.88
C LYS A 39 41.76 -10.99 -11.66
N PHE A 40 41.13 -10.80 -10.50
CA PHE A 40 41.77 -10.38 -9.26
C PHE A 40 41.32 -11.25 -8.09
N PRO A 41 41.71 -12.54 -8.04
CA PRO A 41 41.31 -13.41 -6.95
C PRO A 41 41.89 -12.92 -5.61
N PRO A 42 41.11 -12.88 -4.52
CA PRO A 42 41.60 -12.56 -3.19
C PRO A 42 42.49 -13.68 -2.62
N ASP A 43 43.30 -13.33 -1.62
CA ASP A 43 44.14 -14.25 -0.84
C ASP A 43 43.36 -15.01 0.26
N PHE A 44 42.05 -14.83 0.32
CA PHE A 44 41.14 -15.51 1.24
C PHE A 44 39.91 -16.05 0.49
N LYS A 45 39.19 -17.00 1.11
CA LYS A 45 37.93 -17.51 0.55
C LYS A 45 36.85 -16.42 0.64
N LEU A 46 36.55 -15.79 -0.48
CA LEU A 46 35.51 -14.77 -0.59
C LEU A 46 34.15 -15.41 -0.86
N SER A 47 33.14 -14.99 -0.10
CA SER A 47 31.72 -15.28 -0.33
C SER A 47 31.14 -14.30 -1.35
N SER A 48 30.79 -14.81 -2.54
CA SER A 48 30.12 -14.04 -3.59
C SER A 48 28.71 -13.65 -3.12
N ASP A 49 28.03 -14.55 -2.42
CA ASP A 49 26.69 -14.33 -1.86
C ASP A 49 26.66 -13.21 -0.84
N TYR A 50 27.61 -13.16 0.10
CA TYR A 50 27.69 -12.07 1.06
C TYR A 50 27.97 -10.72 0.38
N CYS A 51 28.84 -10.70 -0.63
CA CYS A 51 29.13 -9.49 -1.40
C CYS A 51 27.88 -8.98 -2.14
N HIS A 52 27.15 -9.86 -2.82
CA HIS A 52 25.90 -9.49 -3.49
C HIS A 52 24.82 -9.08 -2.48
N TYR A 53 24.69 -9.78 -1.35
CA TYR A 53 23.78 -9.40 -0.27
C TYR A 53 24.08 -7.99 0.22
N PHE A 54 25.35 -7.69 0.52
CA PHE A 54 25.75 -6.36 0.97
C PHE A 54 25.40 -5.28 -0.05
N ILE A 55 25.62 -5.53 -1.35
CA ILE A 55 25.23 -4.59 -2.40
C ILE A 55 23.71 -4.41 -2.45
N SER A 56 22.95 -5.51 -2.41
CA SER A 56 21.48 -5.49 -2.35
C SER A 56 20.96 -4.67 -1.16
N GLU A 57 21.65 -4.72 -0.04
CA GLU A 57 21.33 -3.90 1.13
C GLU A 57 21.51 -2.40 0.87
N LEU A 58 22.57 -1.99 0.15
CA LEU A 58 22.74 -0.59 -0.26
C LEU A 58 21.60 -0.15 -1.19
N ILE A 59 21.17 -1.01 -2.10
CA ILE A 59 20.04 -0.76 -3.01
C ILE A 59 18.74 -0.60 -2.21
N LYS A 60 18.49 -1.52 -1.27
CA LYS A 60 17.33 -1.50 -0.37
C LYS A 60 17.25 -0.18 0.40
N GLU A 61 18.34 0.24 1.03
CA GLU A 61 18.39 1.49 1.81
C GLU A 61 18.33 2.75 0.94
N SER A 62 18.90 2.72 -0.26
CA SER A 62 18.81 3.82 -1.23
C SER A 62 17.34 4.09 -1.63
N SER A 63 16.51 3.05 -1.67
CA SER A 63 15.08 3.16 -1.99
C SER A 63 14.25 3.96 -0.97
N TYR A 64 14.77 4.14 0.26
CA TYR A 64 14.12 4.91 1.32
C TYR A 64 14.63 6.35 1.43
N GLN A 65 15.68 6.70 0.69
CA GLN A 65 16.26 8.04 0.75
C GLN A 65 15.36 9.07 0.06
N ASN A 66 15.27 10.25 0.66
CA ASN A 66 14.55 11.37 0.06
C ASN A 66 15.41 12.00 -1.04
N GLN A 67 14.85 12.12 -2.24
CA GLN A 67 15.56 12.58 -3.42
C GLN A 67 14.94 13.89 -3.94
N LYS A 68 15.78 14.73 -4.56
CA LYS A 68 15.32 15.99 -5.19
C LYS A 68 14.66 15.74 -6.55
N LYS A 69 15.15 14.74 -7.28
CA LYS A 69 14.65 14.31 -8.59
C LYS A 69 14.46 12.80 -8.57
N ASN A 70 13.56 12.31 -9.42
CA ASN A 70 13.21 10.88 -9.48
C ASN A 70 14.06 10.08 -10.49
N ASP A 71 15.14 10.66 -11.02
CA ASP A 71 16.04 10.03 -11.98
C ASP A 71 17.04 9.05 -11.33
N LEU A 72 17.70 8.24 -12.16
CA LEU A 72 18.66 7.20 -11.76
C LEU A 72 19.82 7.76 -10.92
N SER A 73 20.49 8.80 -11.41
CA SER A 73 21.67 9.37 -10.74
C SER A 73 21.32 9.92 -9.36
N SER A 74 20.18 10.62 -9.26
CA SER A 74 19.67 11.13 -7.99
C SER A 74 19.25 10.03 -7.02
N SER A 75 18.84 8.87 -7.53
CA SER A 75 18.44 7.70 -6.74
C SER A 75 19.58 6.86 -6.19
N THR A 76 20.77 6.94 -6.80
CA THR A 76 21.84 5.94 -6.59
C THR A 76 23.11 6.52 -5.98
N LYS A 77 23.24 7.85 -5.93
CA LYS A 77 24.43 8.55 -5.39
C LYS A 77 24.56 8.56 -3.86
N PHE A 78 23.68 7.89 -3.13
CA PHE A 78 23.66 7.95 -1.67
C PHE A 78 24.77 7.09 -1.05
N PHE A 79 25.46 7.66 -0.06
CA PHE A 79 26.32 6.89 0.84
C PHE A 79 25.46 6.36 1.98
N ILE A 80 25.28 5.05 2.02
CA ILE A 80 24.43 4.35 3.00
C ILE A 80 25.29 3.93 4.19
N PRO A 81 24.99 4.39 5.43
CA PRO A 81 25.68 3.96 6.64
C PRO A 81 25.48 2.46 6.90
N ARG A 82 26.56 1.73 7.17
CA ARG A 82 26.55 0.31 7.56
C ARG A 82 27.56 0.07 8.67
N CYS A 83 27.07 -0.12 9.89
CA CYS A 83 27.90 -0.39 11.05
C CYS A 83 28.52 -1.79 10.97
N SER A 84 29.78 -1.89 11.40
CA SER A 84 30.52 -3.16 11.35
C SER A 84 29.86 -4.23 12.23
N GLN A 85 29.27 -3.84 13.36
CA GLN A 85 28.57 -4.76 14.26
C GLN A 85 27.39 -5.46 13.56
N ILE A 86 26.64 -4.72 12.73
CA ILE A 86 25.53 -5.29 11.95
C ILE A 86 26.07 -6.28 10.92
N ASN A 87 27.08 -5.85 10.14
CA ASN A 87 27.65 -6.71 9.09
C ASN A 87 28.28 -7.97 9.69
N GLN A 88 28.99 -7.87 10.82
CA GLN A 88 29.59 -9.00 11.54
C GLN A 88 28.54 -9.94 12.13
N SER A 89 27.40 -9.41 12.60
CA SER A 89 26.30 -10.25 13.11
C SER A 89 25.63 -11.09 12.02
N ILE A 90 25.75 -10.68 10.75
CA ILE A 90 25.21 -11.41 9.60
C ILE A 90 26.29 -12.32 9.00
N TYR A 91 27.53 -11.83 8.92
CA TYR A 91 28.67 -12.53 8.37
C TYR A 91 29.97 -12.15 9.11
N ASN A 92 30.51 -13.10 9.87
CA ASN A 92 31.62 -12.87 10.82
C ASN A 92 32.83 -12.18 10.17
N ASP A 93 33.27 -12.64 8.99
CA ASP A 93 34.42 -12.11 8.26
C ASP A 93 34.07 -11.02 7.24
N SER A 94 32.95 -10.32 7.46
CA SER A 94 32.44 -9.26 6.58
C SER A 94 33.48 -8.21 6.21
N LYS A 95 34.39 -7.85 7.12
CA LYS A 95 35.42 -6.83 6.88
C LYS A 95 36.30 -7.15 5.67
N LYS A 96 36.85 -8.37 5.57
CA LYS A 96 37.76 -8.76 4.48
C LYS A 96 37.07 -8.67 3.11
N HIS A 97 35.80 -9.07 3.06
CA HIS A 97 34.95 -8.99 1.87
C HIS A 97 34.72 -7.54 1.45
N LEU A 98 34.36 -6.67 2.39
CA LEU A 98 34.15 -5.25 2.10
C LEU A 98 35.44 -4.53 1.71
N ASP A 99 36.56 -4.86 2.34
CA ASP A 99 37.87 -4.32 1.99
C ASP A 99 38.29 -4.75 0.57
N TYR A 100 38.01 -5.98 0.15
CA TYR A 100 38.20 -6.43 -1.23
C TYR A 100 37.35 -5.63 -2.23
N LEU A 101 36.06 -5.42 -1.94
CA LEU A 101 35.18 -4.63 -2.81
C LEU A 101 35.59 -3.15 -2.87
N TYR A 102 36.16 -2.61 -1.79
CA TYR A 102 36.69 -1.24 -1.74
C TYR A 102 38.05 -1.09 -2.45
N LYS A 103 38.83 -2.18 -2.55
CA LYS A 103 40.15 -2.16 -3.18
C LYS A 103 40.07 -1.68 -4.63
N ASP A 104 40.97 -0.77 -4.97
CA ASP A 104 41.12 -0.26 -6.33
C ASP A 104 42.08 -1.17 -7.10
N PHE A 105 41.59 -1.80 -8.18
CA PHE A 105 42.43 -2.53 -9.10
C PHE A 105 42.57 -1.68 -10.36
N GLY A 106 43.79 -1.15 -10.59
CA GLY A 106 44.07 -0.23 -11.70
C GLY A 106 43.51 -0.75 -13.03
N GLY A 107 42.74 0.09 -13.73
CA GLY A 107 42.03 -0.26 -14.97
C GLY A 107 40.59 -0.75 -14.79
N GLU A 108 40.23 -1.27 -13.61
CA GLU A 108 38.89 -1.81 -13.29
C GLU A 108 38.18 -1.03 -12.17
N GLY A 109 38.93 -0.27 -11.38
CA GLY A 109 38.38 0.58 -10.33
C GLY A 109 37.87 -0.19 -9.11
N ARG A 110 37.10 0.51 -8.27
CA ARG A 110 36.52 -0.01 -7.02
C ARG A 110 35.15 -0.61 -7.27
N MET A 111 34.76 -1.66 -6.56
CA MET A 111 33.36 -2.10 -6.54
C MET A 111 32.49 -1.29 -5.58
N LEU A 112 33.10 -0.73 -4.53
CA LEU A 112 32.42 0.13 -3.57
C LEU A 112 33.22 1.40 -3.30
N PHE A 113 32.54 2.52 -3.22
CA PHE A 113 33.07 3.69 -2.53
C PHE A 113 32.76 3.60 -1.05
N ARG A 114 33.70 4.04 -0.21
CA ARG A 114 33.57 4.08 1.24
C ARG A 114 33.90 5.48 1.74
N LYS A 115 33.04 6.03 2.59
CA LYS A 115 33.37 7.15 3.48
C LYS A 115 33.75 6.61 4.84
N ASN A 116 34.85 7.13 5.37
CA ASN A 116 35.41 6.69 6.63
C ASN A 116 34.51 7.02 7.81
N TYR A 117 34.78 6.34 8.93
CA TYR A 117 34.17 6.60 10.21
C TYR A 117 34.40 8.05 10.66
N GLU A 118 33.37 8.65 11.25
CA GLU A 118 33.45 9.91 12.00
C GLU A 118 32.90 9.65 13.41
N GLU A 119 33.24 10.48 14.40
CA GLU A 119 32.66 10.37 15.74
C GLU A 119 31.12 10.34 15.64
N SER A 120 30.51 9.30 16.21
CA SER A 120 29.06 8.97 16.11
C SER A 120 28.51 8.50 14.75
N LYS A 121 29.35 8.27 13.72
CA LYS A 121 28.91 7.78 12.40
C LYS A 121 29.72 6.58 11.92
N CYS A 122 29.01 5.48 11.65
CA CYS A 122 29.57 4.28 11.03
C CYS A 122 30.10 4.56 9.61
N PHE A 123 30.93 3.65 9.08
CA PHE A 123 31.30 3.64 7.66
C PHE A 123 30.03 3.72 6.79
N SER A 124 30.11 4.50 5.71
CA SER A 124 29.04 4.53 4.72
C SER A 124 29.57 4.16 3.34
N TYR A 125 28.73 3.49 2.57
CA TYR A 125 29.12 2.84 1.32
C TYR A 125 28.21 3.29 0.19
N ASN A 126 28.76 3.33 -1.01
CA ASN A 126 28.02 3.65 -2.22
C ASN A 126 28.47 2.72 -3.35
N LEU A 127 27.52 2.23 -4.14
CA LEU A 127 27.80 1.49 -5.36
C LEU A 127 28.06 2.49 -6.50
N PRO A 128 29.24 2.48 -7.15
CA PRO A 128 29.56 3.39 -8.24
C PRO A 128 28.54 3.38 -9.39
N GLU A 129 28.32 4.55 -10.01
CA GLU A 129 27.27 4.78 -11.02
C GLU A 129 27.36 3.84 -12.23
N TYR A 130 28.57 3.48 -12.66
CA TYR A 130 28.77 2.60 -13.83
C TYR A 130 28.23 1.18 -13.64
N TYR A 131 28.11 0.66 -12.41
CA TYR A 131 27.49 -0.65 -12.17
C TYR A 131 25.98 -0.62 -12.33
N TRP A 132 25.36 0.54 -12.21
CA TRP A 132 23.91 0.67 -12.40
C TRP A 132 23.52 0.58 -13.86
N GLY A 133 24.44 0.93 -14.78
CA GLY A 133 24.17 0.87 -16.21
C GLY A 133 22.98 1.76 -16.60
N ASP A 134 21.98 1.15 -17.23
CA ASP A 134 20.72 1.80 -17.57
C ASP A 134 19.66 1.73 -16.46
N GLY A 135 20.03 1.16 -15.32
CA GLY A 135 19.23 1.04 -14.10
C GLY A 135 18.55 -0.31 -13.90
N GLU A 136 18.60 -1.23 -14.88
CA GLU A 136 17.90 -2.52 -14.78
C GLU A 136 18.43 -3.36 -13.59
N LEU A 137 17.50 -3.86 -12.77
CA LEU A 137 17.77 -4.73 -11.62
C LEU A 137 17.33 -6.16 -11.93
N LYS A 138 18.05 -7.14 -11.37
CA LYS A 138 17.70 -8.56 -11.42
C LYS A 138 17.66 -9.17 -10.02
N LEU A 139 16.88 -10.24 -9.88
CA LEU A 139 16.92 -11.09 -8.68
C LEU A 139 18.04 -12.12 -8.80
N VAL A 140 18.73 -12.36 -7.70
CA VAL A 140 19.71 -13.43 -7.57
C VAL A 140 19.38 -14.20 -6.30
N CYS A 141 19.45 -15.53 -6.36
CA CYS A 141 19.27 -16.39 -5.20
C CYS A 141 20.60 -16.52 -4.44
N ILE A 142 20.57 -16.34 -3.14
CA ILE A 142 21.66 -16.72 -2.24
C ILE A 142 21.66 -18.25 -2.14
N THR A 143 22.85 -18.84 -2.14
CA THR A 143 23.10 -20.28 -2.06
C THR A 143 23.69 -20.72 -0.72
N GLU A 144 24.37 -19.82 0.00
CA GLU A 144 24.94 -20.08 1.32
C GLU A 144 23.88 -20.16 2.43
N GLU A 145 23.59 -21.38 2.91
CA GLU A 145 22.54 -21.65 3.92
C GLU A 145 22.75 -20.88 5.24
N ASP A 146 23.98 -20.88 5.78
CA ASP A 146 24.30 -20.16 7.02
C ASP A 146 24.04 -18.64 6.90
N LEU A 147 24.33 -18.06 5.74
CA LEU A 147 24.06 -16.66 5.46
C LEU A 147 22.55 -16.40 5.40
N ILE A 148 21.79 -17.29 4.76
CA ILE A 148 20.33 -17.19 4.67
C ILE A 148 19.70 -17.18 6.07
N ASP A 149 20.14 -18.08 6.94
CA ASP A 149 19.64 -18.18 8.31
C ASP A 149 19.94 -16.92 9.13
N ASN A 150 21.16 -16.39 9.01
CA ASN A 150 21.54 -15.15 9.67
C ASN A 150 20.74 -13.95 9.15
N ILE A 151 20.53 -13.85 7.83
CA ILE A 151 19.71 -12.79 7.23
C ILE A 151 18.28 -12.88 7.75
N ARG A 152 17.66 -14.06 7.75
CA ARG A 152 16.27 -14.24 8.22
C ARG A 152 16.09 -13.93 9.69
N LYS A 153 17.08 -14.27 10.51
CA LYS A 153 17.11 -13.89 11.93
C LYS A 153 17.13 -12.38 12.11
N TYR A 154 17.91 -11.68 11.29
CA TYR A 154 18.04 -10.22 11.32
C TYR A 154 16.82 -9.49 10.75
N ASP A 155 16.34 -9.89 9.57
CA ASP A 155 15.27 -9.25 8.80
C ASP A 155 13.86 -9.69 9.25
N LYS A 156 13.71 -10.40 10.37
CA LYS A 156 12.40 -10.87 10.83
C LYS A 156 11.46 -9.67 11.09
N PRO A 157 10.31 -9.55 10.39
CA PRO A 157 9.40 -8.44 10.60
C PRO A 157 8.83 -8.50 12.01
N GLN A 158 8.98 -7.40 12.76
CA GLN A 158 8.40 -7.25 14.09
C GLN A 158 6.93 -6.85 13.94
N ILE A 159 6.04 -7.67 14.49
CA ILE A 159 4.60 -7.40 14.51
C ILE A 159 4.19 -7.10 15.95
N ASP A 160 3.67 -5.89 16.16
CA ASP A 160 3.10 -5.49 17.44
C ASP A 160 2.06 -6.51 17.94
N ASN A 161 2.14 -6.87 19.22
CA ASN A 161 1.30 -7.92 19.81
C ASN A 161 -0.20 -7.57 19.77
N ILE A 162 -0.56 -6.29 19.88
CA ILE A 162 -1.95 -5.83 19.82
C ILE A 162 -2.47 -6.01 18.40
N VAL A 163 -1.67 -5.59 17.39
CA VAL A 163 -2.00 -5.78 15.96
C VAL A 163 -2.20 -7.27 15.66
N ARG A 164 -1.26 -8.11 16.09
CA ARG A 164 -1.30 -9.56 15.87
C ARG A 164 -2.56 -10.20 16.46
N LYS A 165 -2.89 -9.90 17.71
CA LYS A 165 -4.07 -10.46 18.38
C LYS A 165 -5.37 -9.98 17.72
N ARG A 166 -5.45 -8.69 17.41
CA ARG A 166 -6.67 -8.07 16.85
C ARG A 166 -6.99 -8.55 15.44
N PHE A 167 -5.96 -8.75 14.62
CA PHE A 167 -6.08 -9.03 13.19
C PHE A 167 -5.56 -10.41 12.78
N ASN A 168 -5.47 -11.36 13.72
CA ASN A 168 -5.02 -12.74 13.44
C ASN A 168 -5.81 -13.41 12.31
N PHE A 169 -7.10 -13.08 12.17
CA PHE A 169 -7.99 -13.63 11.17
C PHE A 169 -7.60 -13.28 9.73
N THR A 170 -6.80 -12.23 9.51
CA THR A 170 -6.27 -11.88 8.17
C THR A 170 -4.76 -12.08 8.09
N ILE A 171 -4.03 -11.79 9.18
CA ILE A 171 -2.56 -11.95 9.23
C ILE A 171 -2.14 -13.40 8.97
N ASN A 172 -2.90 -14.39 9.45
CA ASN A 172 -2.56 -15.79 9.31
C ASN A 172 -2.61 -16.32 7.86
N TYR A 173 -3.16 -15.55 6.91
CA TYR A 173 -3.13 -15.88 5.48
C TYR A 173 -1.85 -15.42 4.80
N PHE A 174 -0.99 -14.64 5.46
CA PHE A 174 0.31 -14.24 4.93
C PHE A 174 1.35 -15.32 5.13
N ASP A 175 1.21 -16.40 4.36
CA ASP A 175 2.12 -17.53 4.31
C ASP A 175 2.77 -17.60 2.92
N ILE A 176 4.10 -17.43 2.85
CA ILE A 176 4.83 -17.43 1.59
C ILE A 176 4.71 -18.78 0.86
N GLY A 177 4.51 -19.89 1.58
CA GLY A 177 4.31 -21.21 0.97
C GLY A 177 2.98 -21.36 0.23
N ARG A 178 2.04 -20.42 0.42
CA ARG A 178 0.74 -20.39 -0.26
C ARG A 178 0.69 -19.37 -1.40
N PHE A 179 1.65 -18.45 -1.45
CA PHE A 179 1.77 -17.51 -2.55
C PHE A 179 2.63 -18.09 -3.67
N GLU A 180 2.14 -17.98 -4.90
CA GLU A 180 2.95 -18.12 -6.09
C GLU A 180 3.16 -16.73 -6.69
N PHE A 181 4.40 -16.41 -7.01
CA PHE A 181 4.77 -15.09 -7.50
C PHE A 181 5.84 -15.16 -8.59
N ASP A 182 5.45 -14.76 -9.81
CA ASP A 182 6.35 -14.51 -10.92
C ASP A 182 7.02 -13.13 -10.77
N ALA A 183 8.05 -13.11 -9.93
CA ALA A 183 8.79 -11.91 -9.60
C ALA A 183 9.63 -11.37 -10.77
N GLU A 184 10.07 -12.22 -11.69
CA GLU A 184 10.88 -11.84 -12.85
C GLU A 184 10.04 -11.04 -13.84
N SER A 185 8.87 -11.54 -14.23
CA SER A 185 7.94 -10.80 -15.09
C SER A 185 7.49 -9.49 -14.44
N ALA A 186 7.24 -9.50 -13.12
CA ALA A 186 6.91 -8.29 -12.38
C ALA A 186 8.03 -7.24 -12.42
N LEU A 187 9.30 -7.63 -12.27
CA LEU A 187 10.43 -6.71 -12.37
C LEU A 187 10.63 -6.18 -13.79
N ASN A 188 10.45 -7.02 -14.80
CA ASN A 188 10.54 -6.63 -16.20
C ASN A 188 9.49 -5.55 -16.53
N GLU A 189 8.23 -5.73 -16.12
CA GLU A 189 7.19 -4.71 -16.35
C GLU A 189 7.50 -3.40 -15.61
N LEU A 190 7.96 -3.47 -14.36
CA LEU A 190 8.38 -2.28 -13.62
C LEU A 190 9.51 -1.54 -14.34
N TYR A 191 10.46 -2.26 -14.92
CA TYR A 191 11.57 -1.70 -15.67
C TYR A 191 11.10 -1.00 -16.96
N GLN A 192 10.23 -1.64 -17.74
CA GLN A 192 9.64 -1.03 -18.94
C GLN A 192 8.88 0.26 -18.60
N LYS A 193 8.11 0.24 -17.49
CA LYS A 193 7.42 1.44 -17.00
C LYS A 193 8.39 2.55 -16.59
N TYR A 194 9.54 2.20 -16.02
CA TYR A 194 10.58 3.19 -15.75
C TYR A 194 11.13 3.78 -17.06
N LYS A 195 11.45 2.96 -18.07
CA LYS A 195 11.93 3.45 -19.37
C LYS A 195 10.96 4.45 -20.00
N GLN A 196 9.66 4.24 -19.86
CA GLN A 196 8.61 5.14 -20.35
C GLN A 196 8.49 6.44 -19.53
N THR A 197 8.65 6.36 -18.20
CA THR A 197 8.33 7.49 -17.30
C THR A 197 9.54 8.27 -16.80
N GLY A 198 10.75 7.74 -16.98
CA GLY A 198 11.99 8.26 -16.38
C GLY A 198 12.03 8.21 -14.84
N ASN A 199 11.03 7.60 -14.18
CA ASN A 199 10.89 7.62 -12.73
C ASN A 199 11.59 6.41 -12.07
N TYR A 200 12.92 6.49 -12.00
CA TYR A 200 13.74 5.45 -11.39
C TYR A 200 13.46 5.27 -9.90
N ALA A 201 13.22 6.36 -9.16
CA ALA A 201 12.93 6.28 -7.72
C ALA A 201 11.71 5.38 -7.42
N LYS A 202 10.66 5.48 -8.25
CA LYS A 202 9.46 4.63 -8.15
C LYS A 202 9.77 3.18 -8.54
N TYR A 203 10.56 2.97 -9.59
CA TYR A 203 11.02 1.64 -10.00
C TYR A 203 11.80 0.95 -8.89
N LEU A 204 12.83 1.60 -8.36
CA LEU A 204 13.68 1.09 -7.29
C LEU A 204 12.85 0.69 -6.05
N LYS A 205 11.95 1.56 -5.61
CA LYS A 205 11.05 1.28 -4.46
C LYS A 205 10.14 0.09 -4.71
N ASN A 206 9.60 -0.04 -5.92
CA ASN A 206 8.73 -1.15 -6.28
C ASN A 206 9.49 -2.47 -6.48
N ALA A 207 10.70 -2.43 -7.04
CA ALA A 207 11.58 -3.59 -7.14
C ALA A 207 11.92 -4.15 -5.76
N VAL A 208 12.29 -3.29 -4.80
CA VAL A 208 12.53 -3.69 -3.40
C VAL A 208 11.29 -4.34 -2.77
N ARG A 209 10.08 -3.86 -3.07
CA ARG A 209 8.83 -4.49 -2.62
C ARG A 209 8.60 -5.86 -3.24
N VAL A 210 8.92 -6.03 -4.51
CA VAL A 210 8.87 -7.32 -5.22
C VAL A 210 9.81 -8.32 -4.55
N MET A 211 11.08 -7.95 -4.33
CA MET A 211 12.06 -8.79 -3.62
C MET A 211 11.59 -9.15 -2.20
N LYS A 212 11.13 -8.16 -1.43
CA LYS A 212 10.61 -8.39 -0.06
C LYS A 212 9.43 -9.36 -0.05
N PHE A 213 8.49 -9.21 -0.98
CA PHE A 213 7.35 -10.11 -1.08
C PHE A 213 7.79 -11.53 -1.43
N LYS A 214 8.70 -11.68 -2.40
CA LYS A 214 9.27 -12.98 -2.81
C LYS A 214 9.96 -13.71 -1.64
N ASN A 215 10.58 -12.97 -0.73
CA ASN A 215 11.21 -13.51 0.49
C ASN A 215 10.24 -13.72 1.67
N GLY A 216 8.92 -13.51 1.49
CA GLY A 216 7.95 -13.63 2.58
C GLY A 216 8.08 -12.55 3.66
N TYR A 217 8.72 -11.41 3.37
CA TYR A 217 8.79 -10.29 4.30
C TYR A 217 7.44 -9.57 4.35
N PHE A 218 6.63 -9.91 5.35
CA PHE A 218 5.29 -9.38 5.54
C PHE A 218 5.22 -8.50 6.81
N PRO A 219 5.41 -7.16 6.68
CA PRO A 219 5.27 -6.26 7.79
C PRO A 219 3.78 -5.90 8.01
N PHE A 220 3.41 -5.69 9.27
CA PHE A 220 2.04 -5.33 9.64
C PHE A 220 2.05 -4.16 10.62
N TRP A 221 1.27 -3.13 10.32
CA TRP A 221 1.01 -2.06 11.27
C TRP A 221 -0.40 -1.48 11.08
N HIS A 222 -0.97 -0.99 12.17
CA HIS A 222 -2.29 -0.40 12.20
C HIS A 222 -2.19 1.09 12.54
N LYS A 223 -2.95 1.95 11.86
CA LYS A 223 -2.93 3.41 12.11
C LYS A 223 -4.28 3.92 12.64
N PRO A 224 -4.68 3.54 13.86
CA PRO A 224 -6.01 3.84 14.41
C PRO A 224 -6.33 5.33 14.51
N LYS A 225 -5.31 6.19 14.68
CA LYS A 225 -5.47 7.65 14.86
C LYS A 225 -5.58 8.44 13.55
N THR A 226 -5.49 7.79 12.38
CA THR A 226 -5.50 8.47 11.07
C THR A 226 -6.43 7.78 10.09
N ASP A 227 -5.94 6.84 9.28
CA ASP A 227 -6.77 6.11 8.31
C ASP A 227 -7.51 4.91 8.92
N GLY A 228 -7.13 4.44 10.11
CA GLY A 228 -7.73 3.26 10.74
C GLY A 228 -7.39 1.94 10.05
N ARG A 229 -6.63 1.95 8.95
CA ARG A 229 -6.36 0.79 8.08
C ARG A 229 -5.24 -0.10 8.62
N LEU A 230 -5.34 -1.38 8.30
CA LEU A 230 -4.26 -2.35 8.46
C LEU A 230 -3.36 -2.28 7.23
N HIS A 231 -2.10 -1.91 7.43
CA HIS A 231 -1.10 -1.85 6.36
C HIS A 231 -0.34 -3.18 6.34
N THR A 232 -0.34 -3.81 5.17
CA THR A 232 0.25 -5.13 4.91
C THR A 232 1.16 -5.09 3.68
N ALA A 233 1.86 -6.18 3.40
CA ALA A 233 2.61 -6.34 2.16
C ALA A 233 1.73 -6.15 0.91
N ILE A 234 0.48 -6.65 0.92
CA ILE A 234 -0.48 -6.48 -0.19
C ILE A 234 -0.86 -5.01 -0.37
N THR A 235 -1.13 -4.26 0.72
CA THR A 235 -1.49 -2.82 0.62
C THR A 235 -0.40 -1.96 -0.01
N GLN A 236 0.86 -2.37 0.13
CA GLN A 236 2.02 -1.66 -0.40
C GLN A 236 2.49 -2.21 -1.74
N PHE A 237 1.98 -3.36 -2.15
CA PHE A 237 2.42 -4.04 -3.35
C PHE A 237 2.06 -3.23 -4.60
N PRO A 238 2.95 -3.10 -5.59
CA PRO A 238 2.69 -2.29 -6.77
C PRO A 238 1.49 -2.82 -7.55
N LYS A 239 0.51 -1.95 -7.87
CA LYS A 239 -0.72 -2.33 -8.59
C LYS A 239 -0.45 -3.08 -9.90
N THR A 240 0.58 -2.67 -10.66
CA THR A 240 0.98 -3.32 -11.92
C THR A 240 1.49 -4.74 -11.73
N CYS A 241 2.06 -5.06 -10.56
CA CYS A 241 2.66 -6.38 -10.30
C CYS A 241 1.63 -7.39 -9.78
N ARG A 242 0.43 -6.96 -9.39
CA ARG A 242 -0.56 -7.82 -8.71
C ARG A 242 -1.02 -9.01 -9.56
N LYS A 243 -1.12 -8.85 -10.88
CA LYS A 243 -1.48 -9.92 -11.81
C LYS A 243 -0.51 -11.11 -11.82
N TYR A 244 0.72 -10.90 -11.33
CA TYR A 244 1.72 -11.96 -11.19
C TYR A 244 1.62 -12.73 -9.87
N LEU A 245 0.67 -12.36 -8.99
CA LEU A 245 0.41 -13.04 -7.73
C LEU A 245 -0.75 -14.03 -7.87
N LYS A 246 -0.53 -15.22 -7.33
CA LYS A 246 -1.55 -16.24 -7.10
C LYS A 246 -1.50 -16.72 -5.66
N TYR A 247 -2.59 -17.35 -5.22
CA TYR A 247 -2.71 -17.92 -3.89
C TYR A 247 -3.34 -19.32 -3.98
N ASP A 248 -2.67 -20.33 -3.45
CA ASP A 248 -3.03 -21.75 -3.61
C ASP A 248 -3.29 -22.14 -5.08
N GLY A 249 -2.45 -21.70 -6.02
CA GLY A 249 -2.61 -21.96 -7.46
C GLY A 249 -3.67 -21.12 -8.18
N GLU A 250 -4.48 -20.35 -7.45
CA GLU A 250 -5.58 -19.56 -8.01
C GLU A 250 -5.22 -18.09 -8.17
N ARG A 251 -5.84 -17.42 -9.14
CA ARG A 251 -5.73 -15.96 -9.25
C ARG A 251 -6.41 -15.31 -8.06
N LEU A 252 -5.92 -14.13 -7.71
CA LEU A 252 -6.56 -13.27 -6.73
C LEU A 252 -7.57 -12.35 -7.42
N ALA A 253 -8.62 -12.01 -6.69
CA ALA A 253 -9.68 -11.11 -7.11
C ALA A 253 -10.03 -10.11 -5.99
N GLU A 254 -10.60 -8.98 -6.40
CA GLU A 254 -10.96 -7.83 -5.58
C GLU A 254 -12.49 -7.63 -5.62
N VAL A 255 -13.10 -7.47 -4.45
CA VAL A 255 -14.40 -6.79 -4.29
C VAL A 255 -14.10 -5.37 -3.79
N ASP A 256 -14.43 -4.36 -4.59
CA ASP A 256 -14.06 -2.96 -4.39
C ASP A 256 -15.29 -2.04 -4.34
N LEU A 257 -15.24 -1.00 -3.50
CA LEU A 257 -16.31 0.00 -3.39
C LEU A 257 -16.11 1.13 -4.41
N SER A 258 -17.05 1.33 -5.35
CA SER A 258 -16.93 2.34 -6.41
C SER A 258 -16.75 3.78 -5.89
N SER A 259 -17.46 4.09 -4.80
CA SER A 259 -17.53 5.41 -4.15
C SER A 259 -17.48 5.33 -2.62
N SER A 260 -16.48 4.62 -2.08
CA SER A 260 -16.30 4.41 -0.62
C SER A 260 -16.48 5.70 0.20
N ILE A 261 -15.68 6.73 -0.09
CA ILE A 261 -15.68 7.97 0.72
C ILE A 261 -17.01 8.73 0.65
N PRO A 262 -17.59 9.02 -0.53
CA PRO A 262 -18.92 9.61 -0.60
C PRO A 262 -20.00 8.78 0.09
N PHE A 263 -19.94 7.45 -0.02
CA PHE A 263 -20.89 6.54 0.65
C PHE A 263 -20.83 6.67 2.18
N PHE A 264 -19.64 6.63 2.77
CA PHE A 264 -19.50 6.81 4.21
C PHE A 264 -19.87 8.24 4.65
N LEU A 265 -19.68 9.25 3.79
CA LEU A 265 -20.17 10.59 4.05
C LEU A 265 -21.70 10.67 4.03
N SER A 266 -22.37 10.06 3.04
CA SER A 266 -23.84 10.03 2.98
C SER A 266 -24.43 9.28 4.18
N TYR A 267 -23.81 8.17 4.58
CA TYR A 267 -24.20 7.43 5.77
C TYR A 267 -24.11 8.31 7.02
N ILE A 268 -22.97 8.97 7.23
CA ILE A 268 -22.78 9.88 8.36
C ILE A 268 -23.85 11.00 8.38
N LEU A 269 -24.13 11.61 7.22
CA LEU A 269 -25.12 12.67 7.10
C LEU A 269 -26.56 12.19 7.36
N SER A 270 -26.86 10.92 7.05
CA SER A 270 -28.18 10.31 7.24
C SER A 270 -28.50 9.93 8.68
N ILE A 271 -27.51 9.95 9.58
CA ILE A 271 -27.71 9.62 10.99
C ILE A 271 -28.56 10.71 11.65
N PRO A 272 -29.69 10.37 12.28
CA PRO A 272 -30.53 11.34 12.97
C PRO A 272 -29.75 12.06 14.08
N ALA A 273 -29.89 13.37 14.16
CA ALA A 273 -29.48 14.14 15.32
C ALA A 273 -30.39 13.78 16.51
N TYR A 274 -29.84 13.11 17.52
CA TYR A 274 -30.42 12.76 18.83
C TYR A 274 -31.80 13.34 19.16
N THR A 275 -32.77 12.47 19.45
CA THR A 275 -33.97 12.81 20.23
C THR A 275 -33.78 12.36 21.68
N PRO A 276 -33.85 13.26 22.68
CA PRO A 276 -33.55 12.94 24.09
C PRO A 276 -34.43 11.89 24.78
N THR A 277 -35.52 11.45 24.15
CA THR A 277 -36.57 10.67 24.81
C THR A 277 -36.63 9.19 24.43
N ALA A 278 -35.72 8.70 23.59
CA ALA A 278 -35.59 7.27 23.36
C ALA A 278 -34.17 6.96 22.91
N ILE A 279 -33.38 6.32 23.76
CA ILE A 279 -32.21 5.55 23.28
C ILE A 279 -32.84 4.40 22.49
N SER A 280 -32.97 4.57 21.18
CA SER A 280 -33.40 3.48 20.33
C SER A 280 -32.24 2.49 20.20
N ALA A 281 -32.53 1.22 19.94
CA ALA A 281 -31.49 0.21 19.69
C ALA A 281 -30.51 0.61 18.57
N LYS A 282 -30.86 1.56 17.69
CA LYS A 282 -30.02 2.10 16.61
C LYS A 282 -28.87 2.99 17.11
N ASP A 283 -29.05 3.71 18.22
CA ASP A 283 -28.02 4.60 18.79
C ASP A 283 -26.90 3.81 19.50
N ALA A 284 -27.26 2.65 20.06
CA ALA A 284 -26.32 1.69 20.63
C ALA A 284 -25.43 1.04 19.55
N VAL A 285 -25.96 0.83 18.34
CA VAL A 285 -25.23 0.27 17.20
C VAL A 285 -24.14 1.22 16.73
N LEU A 286 -24.41 2.53 16.64
CA LEU A 286 -23.40 3.53 16.27
C LEU A 286 -22.29 3.68 17.33
N CYS A 287 -22.67 3.67 18.61
CA CYS A 287 -21.71 3.67 19.73
C CYS A 287 -20.90 2.37 19.81
N ALA A 288 -21.49 1.22 19.46
CA ALA A 288 -20.85 -0.10 19.47
C ALA A 288 -19.99 -0.38 18.23
N GLN A 289 -20.37 0.13 17.05
CA GLN A 289 -19.65 0.00 15.78
C GLN A 289 -18.46 0.98 15.69
N LEU A 290 -18.31 1.96 16.58
CA LEU A 290 -17.25 2.97 16.45
C LEU A 290 -16.33 3.10 17.68
N PRO A 291 -15.80 2.01 18.27
CA PRO A 291 -15.23 2.05 19.62
C PRO A 291 -13.87 2.77 19.78
N TYR A 292 -13.38 3.60 18.83
CA TYR A 292 -12.00 4.14 18.92
C TYR A 292 -11.71 5.54 18.34
N SER A 293 -12.69 6.45 18.18
CA SER A 293 -12.29 7.85 17.91
C SER A 293 -13.03 8.86 18.77
N GLU A 294 -12.27 9.65 19.53
CA GLU A 294 -12.75 10.91 20.13
C GLU A 294 -13.30 11.87 19.06
N ASP A 295 -13.04 11.63 17.76
CA ASP A 295 -13.44 12.47 16.63
C ASP A 295 -14.91 12.32 16.22
N ILE A 296 -15.54 11.18 16.50
CA ILE A 296 -16.96 10.93 16.21
C ILE A 296 -17.87 11.64 17.21
N LEU A 297 -17.46 11.73 18.48
CA LEU A 297 -18.10 12.62 19.46
C LEU A 297 -18.15 14.07 18.95
N HIS A 298 -17.13 14.52 18.22
CA HIS A 298 -17.13 15.86 17.64
C HIS A 298 -17.96 15.98 16.35
N HIS A 299 -18.14 14.90 15.57
CA HIS A 299 -19.13 14.87 14.49
C HIS A 299 -20.54 15.04 15.06
N TYR A 300 -20.85 14.24 16.07
CA TYR A 300 -22.09 14.29 16.83
C TYR A 300 -22.33 15.69 17.42
N MET A 301 -21.32 16.29 18.05
CA MET A 301 -21.38 17.68 18.55
C MET A 301 -21.49 18.75 17.44
N LEU A 302 -21.06 18.47 16.21
CA LEU A 302 -21.19 19.40 15.08
C LEU A 302 -22.57 19.36 14.45
N VAL A 303 -23.16 18.17 14.33
CA VAL A 303 -24.55 17.99 13.89
C VAL A 303 -25.52 18.57 14.93
N GLU A 304 -25.18 18.54 16.22
CA GLU A 304 -25.93 19.25 17.28
C GLU A 304 -25.83 20.79 17.17
N SER A 305 -24.85 21.32 16.43
CA SER A 305 -24.63 22.77 16.29
C SER A 305 -25.36 23.36 15.06
N LEU A 306 -26.70 23.40 15.09
CA LEU A 306 -27.56 24.31 14.27
C LEU A 306 -27.47 24.27 12.72
N VAL A 307 -26.64 23.42 12.10
CA VAL A 307 -26.56 23.26 10.62
C VAL A 307 -26.96 21.83 10.30
N ARG A 308 -28.27 21.57 10.25
CA ARG A 308 -28.79 20.29 9.80
C ARG A 308 -28.81 20.29 8.27
N PRO A 309 -28.16 19.33 7.60
CA PRO A 309 -28.30 19.19 6.16
C PRO A 309 -29.76 18.91 5.81
N SER A 310 -30.21 19.43 4.67
CA SER A 310 -31.53 19.17 4.12
C SER A 310 -31.69 17.66 3.90
N SER A 311 -32.75 17.06 4.45
CA SER A 311 -33.05 15.64 4.25
C SER A 311 -33.16 15.30 2.76
N ARG A 312 -33.71 16.22 1.96
CA ARG A 312 -33.77 16.10 0.51
C ARG A 312 -32.38 16.06 -0.12
N GLU A 313 -31.46 16.96 0.25
CA GLU A 313 -30.09 16.94 -0.29
C GLU A 313 -29.36 15.64 0.07
N ILE A 314 -29.57 15.13 1.29
CA ILE A 314 -28.96 13.85 1.72
C ILE A 314 -29.49 12.71 0.86
N THR A 315 -30.80 12.65 0.63
CA THR A 315 -31.42 11.64 -0.24
C THR A 315 -30.89 11.76 -1.67
N ASP A 316 -30.92 12.96 -2.26
CA ASP A 316 -30.45 13.19 -3.64
C ASP A 316 -28.96 12.79 -3.78
N PHE A 317 -28.13 13.15 -2.79
CA PHE A 317 -26.70 12.77 -2.77
C PHE A 317 -26.50 11.26 -2.63
N ALA A 318 -27.26 10.61 -1.73
CA ALA A 318 -27.21 9.15 -1.54
C ALA A 318 -27.67 8.39 -2.79
N GLU A 319 -28.72 8.86 -3.47
CA GLU A 319 -29.21 8.27 -4.71
C GLU A 319 -28.16 8.34 -5.83
N LEU A 320 -27.42 9.44 -5.97
CA LEU A 320 -26.31 9.53 -6.93
C LEU A 320 -25.22 8.49 -6.64
N ILE A 321 -24.91 8.23 -5.37
CA ILE A 321 -23.91 7.26 -4.96
C ILE A 321 -24.38 5.83 -5.24
N GLN A 322 -25.60 5.48 -4.81
CA GLN A 322 -26.16 4.14 -4.97
C GLN A 322 -26.30 3.76 -6.44
N ASN A 323 -26.68 4.72 -7.28
CA ASN A 323 -26.79 4.52 -8.73
C ASN A 323 -25.44 4.63 -9.48
N ASN A 324 -24.32 4.81 -8.78
CA ASN A 324 -22.99 4.98 -9.38
C ASN A 324 -22.91 6.12 -10.41
N ARG A 325 -23.63 7.23 -10.16
CA ARG A 325 -23.70 8.42 -11.03
C ARG A 325 -23.05 9.67 -10.44
N LEU A 326 -22.52 9.59 -9.22
CA LEU A 326 -22.02 10.75 -8.50
C LEU A 326 -20.93 11.50 -9.28
N TYR A 327 -19.96 10.79 -9.86
CA TYR A 327 -18.85 11.47 -10.54
C TYR A 327 -19.28 11.99 -11.91
N GLU A 328 -20.15 11.27 -12.60
CA GLU A 328 -20.78 11.64 -13.86
C GLU A 328 -21.58 12.93 -13.72
N PHE A 329 -22.31 13.06 -12.61
CA PHE A 329 -23.12 14.23 -12.29
C PHE A 329 -22.31 15.53 -12.32
N PHE A 330 -21.04 15.50 -11.89
CA PHE A 330 -20.17 16.68 -11.84
C PHE A 330 -19.29 16.87 -13.09
N MET A 331 -19.33 15.98 -14.09
CA MET A 331 -18.40 16.04 -15.23
C MET A 331 -18.51 17.33 -16.02
N ILE A 332 -19.74 17.72 -16.38
CA ILE A 332 -19.98 18.94 -17.18
C ILE A 332 -19.61 20.17 -16.37
N ASP A 333 -19.97 20.22 -15.08
CA ASP A 333 -19.64 21.36 -14.22
C ASP A 333 -18.13 21.55 -14.07
N PHE A 334 -17.38 20.46 -13.89
CA PHE A 334 -15.93 20.51 -13.74
C PHE A 334 -15.19 20.76 -15.05
N MET A 335 -15.77 20.36 -16.19
CA MET A 335 -15.26 20.70 -17.51
C MET A 335 -15.38 22.20 -17.80
N ASN A 336 -16.40 22.86 -17.24
CA ASN A 336 -16.63 24.30 -17.41
C ASN A 336 -15.84 25.19 -16.42
N LEU A 337 -14.87 24.63 -15.68
CA LEU A 337 -14.00 25.42 -14.80
C LEU A 337 -12.90 26.10 -15.60
N ASP A 338 -12.54 27.33 -15.21
CA ASP A 338 -11.50 28.12 -15.90
C ASP A 338 -10.14 27.42 -16.01
N ASN A 339 -9.85 26.50 -15.07
CA ASN A 339 -8.58 25.77 -15.02
C ASN A 339 -8.68 24.33 -15.55
N PHE A 340 -9.77 23.97 -16.24
CA PHE A 340 -10.00 22.61 -16.71
C PHE A 340 -8.87 22.10 -17.61
N ASP A 341 -8.56 22.79 -18.70
CA ASP A 341 -7.58 22.33 -19.69
C ASP A 341 -6.21 22.08 -19.06
N VAL A 342 -5.71 23.06 -18.30
CA VAL A 342 -4.43 22.96 -17.58
C VAL A 342 -4.48 21.85 -16.52
N GLY A 343 -5.61 21.72 -15.80
CA GLY A 343 -5.80 20.69 -14.79
C GLY A 343 -5.79 19.28 -15.38
N PHE A 344 -6.45 19.11 -16.52
CA PHE A 344 -6.56 17.85 -17.25
C PHE A 344 -5.21 17.45 -17.85
N GLU A 345 -4.54 18.36 -18.56
CA GLU A 345 -3.23 18.10 -19.18
C GLU A 345 -2.18 17.71 -18.13
N ASN A 346 -2.15 18.40 -16.98
CA ASN A 346 -1.26 18.03 -15.89
C ASN A 346 -1.53 16.61 -15.34
N MET A 347 -2.77 16.14 -15.40
CA MET A 347 -3.16 14.84 -14.87
C MET A 347 -2.87 13.70 -15.85
N PHE A 348 -3.17 13.88 -17.13
CA PHE A 348 -3.10 12.84 -18.16
C PHE A 348 -1.93 12.98 -19.13
N GLN A 349 -1.17 14.08 -19.05
CA GLN A 349 -0.04 14.40 -19.92
C GLN A 349 -0.44 14.49 -21.40
N ARG A 350 -1.69 14.91 -21.65
CA ARG A 350 -2.30 15.13 -22.97
C ARG A 350 -3.49 16.07 -22.83
N PRO A 351 -3.87 16.84 -23.88
CA PRO A 351 -5.10 17.62 -23.88
C PRO A 351 -6.34 16.70 -23.82
N PHE A 352 -7.46 17.25 -23.39
CA PHE A 352 -8.75 16.55 -23.43
C PHE A 352 -9.22 16.37 -24.88
N ASP A 353 -9.58 15.14 -25.23
CA ASP A 353 -9.98 14.72 -26.57
C ASP A 353 -11.42 14.18 -26.64
N GLY A 354 -12.21 14.38 -25.59
CA GLY A 354 -13.57 13.85 -25.48
C GLY A 354 -13.67 12.50 -24.76
N ASP A 355 -12.56 11.94 -24.25
CA ASP A 355 -12.59 10.70 -23.47
C ASP A 355 -13.37 10.83 -22.15
N MET A 356 -14.58 10.26 -22.13
CA MET A 356 -15.49 10.37 -20.99
C MET A 356 -15.01 9.58 -19.76
N ASP A 357 -14.20 8.54 -19.92
CA ASP A 357 -13.65 7.79 -18.79
C ASP A 357 -12.54 8.59 -18.09
N ASP A 358 -11.71 9.28 -18.86
CA ASP A 358 -10.72 10.21 -18.32
C ASP A 358 -11.39 11.42 -17.67
N LEU A 359 -12.46 11.97 -18.27
CA LEU A 359 -13.23 13.07 -17.65
C LEU A 359 -13.95 12.62 -16.35
N LYS A 360 -14.47 11.39 -16.28
CA LYS A 360 -15.00 10.81 -15.03
C LYS A 360 -13.91 10.67 -13.98
N THR A 361 -12.72 10.21 -14.38
CA THR A 361 -11.55 10.07 -13.51
C THR A 361 -11.05 11.43 -12.99
N TYR A 362 -11.04 12.45 -13.86
CA TYR A 362 -10.75 13.83 -13.51
C TYR A 362 -11.74 14.36 -12.46
N SER A 363 -13.04 14.19 -12.73
CA SER A 363 -14.12 14.65 -11.86
C SER A 363 -14.09 14.00 -10.48
N LYS A 364 -13.87 12.68 -10.44
CA LYS A 364 -13.61 11.95 -9.18
C LYS A 364 -12.46 12.58 -8.40
N ARG A 365 -11.35 12.91 -9.07
CA ARG A 365 -10.19 13.51 -8.40
C ARG A 365 -10.49 14.93 -7.90
N ARG A 366 -11.19 15.77 -8.67
CA ARG A 366 -11.57 17.13 -8.24
C ARG A 366 -12.49 17.09 -7.02
N LEU A 367 -13.56 16.30 -7.07
CA LEU A 367 -14.52 16.18 -5.97
C LEU A 367 -13.86 15.68 -4.67
N LEU A 368 -13.09 14.59 -4.73
CA LEU A 368 -12.43 14.04 -3.55
C LEU A 368 -11.34 14.99 -3.01
N SER A 369 -10.62 15.68 -3.89
CA SER A 369 -9.62 16.66 -3.47
C SER A 369 -10.27 17.85 -2.77
N MET A 370 -11.41 18.33 -3.27
CA MET A 370 -12.23 19.34 -2.62
C MET A 370 -12.68 18.88 -1.23
N PHE A 371 -13.18 17.64 -1.06
CA PHE A 371 -13.56 17.12 0.25
C PHE A 371 -12.40 17.06 1.26
N PHE A 372 -11.18 16.80 0.84
CA PHE A 372 -10.07 16.61 1.77
C PHE A 372 -9.14 17.81 1.93
N ALA A 373 -9.15 18.76 1.00
CA ALA A 373 -8.35 19.95 1.09
C ALA A 373 -8.87 20.92 2.16
N ASN A 374 -7.99 21.80 2.61
CA ASN A 374 -8.38 22.98 3.38
C ASN A 374 -9.37 23.82 2.54
N ALA A 375 -10.41 24.36 3.18
CA ALA A 375 -11.50 25.11 2.52
C ALA A 375 -11.03 26.35 1.73
N LYS A 376 -9.79 26.82 1.93
CA LYS A 376 -9.17 27.88 1.11
C LYS A 376 -8.67 27.43 -0.27
N TYR A 377 -8.73 26.14 -0.57
CA TYR A 377 -8.34 25.57 -1.87
C TYR A 377 -9.57 24.99 -2.55
N TYR A 378 -9.51 24.80 -3.87
CA TYR A 378 -10.63 24.26 -4.66
C TYR A 378 -11.91 25.13 -4.53
N GLU A 379 -11.76 26.45 -4.63
CA GLU A 379 -12.89 27.39 -4.46
C GLU A 379 -13.94 27.23 -5.57
N GLN A 380 -13.50 27.01 -6.81
CA GLN A 380 -14.40 26.79 -7.95
C GLN A 380 -15.18 25.48 -7.80
N GLU A 381 -14.52 24.39 -7.39
CA GLU A 381 -15.20 23.13 -7.10
C GLU A 381 -16.18 23.25 -5.92
N GLN A 382 -15.80 24.01 -4.89
CA GLN A 382 -16.71 24.30 -3.76
C GLN A 382 -17.95 25.05 -4.23
N LEU A 383 -17.83 26.01 -5.15
CA LEU A 383 -18.97 26.72 -5.74
C LEU A 383 -19.86 25.77 -6.55
N VAL A 384 -19.28 24.90 -7.37
CA VAL A 384 -20.02 23.85 -8.10
C VAL A 384 -20.78 22.96 -7.12
N PHE A 385 -20.10 22.44 -6.09
CA PHE A 385 -20.72 21.56 -5.11
C PHE A 385 -21.82 22.28 -4.31
N TYR A 386 -21.60 23.55 -3.94
CA TYR A 386 -22.57 24.38 -3.23
C TYR A 386 -23.85 24.64 -4.04
N ARG A 387 -23.77 24.76 -5.38
CA ARG A 387 -24.95 24.94 -6.23
C ARG A 387 -25.91 23.75 -6.16
N HIS A 388 -25.37 22.54 -6.00
CA HIS A 388 -26.14 21.30 -5.99
C HIS A 388 -26.51 20.83 -4.57
N PHE A 389 -25.58 21.00 -3.62
CA PHE A 389 -25.71 20.50 -2.24
C PHE A 389 -25.28 21.57 -1.21
N PRO A 390 -25.98 22.73 -1.14
CA PRO A 390 -25.55 23.85 -0.31
C PRO A 390 -25.51 23.51 1.18
N SER A 391 -26.49 22.78 1.70
CA SER A 391 -26.51 22.42 3.13
C SER A 391 -25.43 21.39 3.48
N ILE A 392 -25.16 20.41 2.61
CA ILE A 392 -24.06 19.45 2.80
C ILE A 392 -22.71 20.16 2.72
N HIS A 393 -22.54 21.09 1.78
CA HIS A 393 -21.35 21.91 1.67
C HIS A 393 -21.05 22.66 2.97
N ASP A 394 -22.06 23.29 3.57
CA ASP A 394 -21.91 24.06 4.79
C ASP A 394 -21.51 23.19 5.99
N VAL A 395 -22.08 21.98 6.10
CA VAL A 395 -21.66 20.98 7.09
C VAL A 395 -20.18 20.62 6.91
N ILE A 396 -19.76 20.28 5.69
CA ILE A 396 -18.36 19.94 5.37
C ILE A 396 -17.42 21.10 5.71
N LYS A 397 -17.77 22.32 5.28
CA LYS A 397 -16.96 23.52 5.49
C LYS A 397 -16.81 23.82 6.98
N LYS A 398 -17.92 23.74 7.75
CA LYS A 398 -17.91 23.92 9.21
C LYS A 398 -17.05 22.87 9.88
N PHE A 399 -17.22 21.59 9.52
CA PHE A 399 -16.45 20.49 10.08
C PHE A 399 -14.94 20.69 9.94
N LYS A 400 -14.49 21.12 8.75
CA LYS A 400 -13.06 21.37 8.48
C LYS A 400 -12.44 22.49 9.33
N GLN A 401 -13.27 23.36 9.92
CA GLN A 401 -12.84 24.53 10.68
C GLN A 401 -12.95 24.32 12.21
N THR A 402 -13.75 23.34 12.64
CA THR A 402 -14.00 23.01 14.04
C THR A 402 -12.73 22.82 14.85
N LYS A 403 -12.73 23.34 16.08
CA LYS A 403 -11.64 23.17 17.03
C LYS A 403 -11.75 21.80 17.68
N PHE A 404 -10.76 20.95 17.44
CA PHE A 404 -10.59 19.67 18.13
C PHE A 404 -9.49 19.83 19.19
N ARG A 405 -9.68 19.19 20.35
CA ARG A 405 -8.67 19.14 21.42
C ARG A 405 -7.38 18.51 20.88
N ASP A 406 -6.22 19.04 21.29
CA ASP A 406 -4.89 18.55 20.92
C ASP A 406 -4.61 18.44 19.41
N PHE A 407 -5.40 19.15 18.58
CA PHE A 407 -5.25 19.14 17.14
C PHE A 407 -4.90 20.53 16.58
N LYS A 408 -3.74 20.62 15.93
CA LYS A 408 -3.22 21.89 15.38
C LYS A 408 -4.21 22.50 14.38
N LYS A 409 -4.44 23.82 14.48
CA LYS A 409 -5.33 24.59 13.58
C LYS A 409 -5.05 24.32 12.11
N SER A 410 -3.77 24.27 11.72
CA SER A 410 -3.32 24.01 10.34
C SER A 410 -3.72 22.62 9.82
N LYS A 411 -4.04 21.66 10.70
CA LYS A 411 -4.39 20.29 10.33
C LYS A 411 -5.88 19.98 10.43
N ARG A 412 -6.72 20.85 11.04
CA ARG A 412 -8.16 20.59 11.31
C ARG A 412 -8.93 20.01 10.14
N HIS A 413 -8.74 20.53 8.93
CA HIS A 413 -9.36 20.03 7.71
C HIS A 413 -9.18 18.52 7.47
N LYS A 414 -8.11 17.91 7.99
CA LYS A 414 -7.82 16.47 7.85
C LYS A 414 -8.74 15.57 8.68
N LYS A 415 -9.44 16.11 9.68
CA LYS A 415 -10.31 15.33 10.58
C LYS A 415 -11.48 14.69 9.85
N LEU A 416 -12.04 15.38 8.84
CA LEU A 416 -13.09 14.80 8.00
C LEU A 416 -12.57 13.57 7.27
N ALA A 417 -11.40 13.68 6.65
CA ALA A 417 -10.76 12.57 5.95
C ALA A 417 -10.45 11.40 6.91
N PHE A 418 -9.88 11.68 8.09
CA PHE A 418 -9.57 10.64 9.08
C PHE A 418 -10.83 9.88 9.50
N MET A 419 -11.92 10.58 9.80
CA MET A 419 -13.18 9.97 10.19
C MET A 419 -13.75 9.06 9.09
N LEU A 420 -13.79 9.54 7.84
CA LEU A 420 -14.30 8.75 6.72
C LEU A 420 -13.44 7.52 6.46
N PHE A 421 -12.11 7.64 6.53
CA PHE A 421 -11.21 6.49 6.38
C PHE A 421 -11.30 5.50 7.55
N GLN A 422 -11.43 5.99 8.78
CA GLN A 422 -11.59 5.15 9.96
C GLN A 422 -12.89 4.37 9.92
N LEU A 423 -13.97 5.01 9.47
CA LEU A 423 -15.27 4.38 9.30
C LEU A 423 -15.23 3.30 8.22
N GLU A 424 -14.70 3.64 7.04
CA GLU A 424 -14.42 2.68 5.96
C GLU A 424 -13.64 1.48 6.50
N SER A 425 -12.51 1.75 7.16
CA SER A 425 -11.66 0.69 7.66
C SER A 425 -12.34 -0.13 8.76
N HIS A 426 -13.23 0.46 9.56
CA HIS A 426 -13.98 -0.27 10.57
C HIS A 426 -14.91 -1.29 9.90
N PHE A 427 -15.70 -0.85 8.93
CA PHE A 427 -16.60 -1.73 8.17
C PHE A 427 -15.82 -2.83 7.46
N MET A 428 -14.79 -2.47 6.71
CA MET A 428 -14.01 -3.43 5.92
C MET A 428 -13.29 -4.47 6.80
N LEU A 429 -12.65 -4.06 7.91
CA LEU A 429 -11.85 -4.97 8.74
C LEU A 429 -12.63 -5.63 9.88
N ASN A 430 -13.36 -4.85 10.67
CA ASN A 430 -13.89 -5.33 11.95
C ASN A 430 -15.28 -5.96 11.80
N ILE A 431 -16.06 -5.54 10.79
CA ILE A 431 -17.38 -6.08 10.49
C ILE A 431 -17.26 -7.11 9.37
N ILE A 432 -17.04 -6.66 8.12
CA ILE A 432 -17.16 -7.48 6.91
C ILE A 432 -16.13 -8.60 6.89
N ALA A 433 -14.82 -8.29 6.89
CA ALA A 433 -13.79 -9.33 6.78
C ALA A 433 -13.81 -10.31 7.96
N ARG A 434 -14.14 -9.84 9.18
CA ARG A 434 -14.25 -10.69 10.36
C ARG A 434 -15.44 -11.64 10.26
N GLU A 435 -16.59 -11.15 9.80
CA GLU A 435 -17.78 -11.96 9.62
C GLU A 435 -17.60 -13.02 8.53
N ILE A 436 -17.07 -12.65 7.36
CA ILE A 436 -16.75 -13.59 6.28
C ILE A 436 -15.81 -14.68 6.83
N ASN A 437 -14.72 -14.29 7.48
CA ASN A 437 -13.78 -15.24 8.08
C ASN A 437 -14.46 -16.21 9.06
N ASN A 438 -15.39 -15.72 9.89
CA ASN A 438 -16.12 -16.55 10.84
C ASN A 438 -17.14 -17.47 10.16
N LYS A 439 -17.96 -16.94 9.25
CA LYS A 439 -19.00 -17.68 8.49
C LYS A 439 -18.40 -18.84 7.72
N PHE A 440 -17.25 -18.62 7.08
CA PHE A 440 -16.53 -19.65 6.33
C PHE A 440 -15.48 -20.42 7.14
N LYS A 441 -15.49 -20.31 8.48
CA LYS A 441 -14.58 -21.04 9.38
C LYS A 441 -13.10 -20.94 8.97
N ARG A 442 -12.67 -19.75 8.57
CA ARG A 442 -11.31 -19.42 8.11
C ARG A 442 -10.84 -20.12 6.82
N LYS A 443 -11.76 -20.59 5.97
CA LYS A 443 -11.41 -21.26 4.70
C LYS A 443 -11.13 -20.32 3.54
N ILE A 444 -11.71 -19.11 3.57
CA ILE A 444 -11.49 -18.09 2.54
C ILE A 444 -10.34 -17.19 2.99
N PRO A 445 -9.22 -17.12 2.25
CA PRO A 445 -8.17 -16.16 2.55
C PRO A 445 -8.66 -14.74 2.27
N LEU A 446 -8.44 -13.84 3.22
CA LEU A 446 -8.89 -12.45 3.14
C LEU A 446 -7.74 -11.49 3.38
N PHE A 447 -7.52 -10.60 2.42
CA PHE A 447 -6.59 -9.48 2.54
C PHE A 447 -7.34 -8.18 2.31
N THR A 448 -7.04 -7.16 3.10
CA THR A 448 -7.63 -5.83 2.87
C THR A 448 -6.71 -4.98 2.03
N LEU A 449 -7.31 -4.21 1.12
CA LEU A 449 -6.66 -3.20 0.33
C LEU A 449 -7.53 -1.94 0.39
N HIS A 450 -7.38 -1.18 1.48
CA HIS A 450 -8.21 0.01 1.72
C HIS A 450 -9.71 -0.34 1.78
N ASP A 451 -10.50 0.18 0.85
CA ASP A 451 -11.92 -0.07 0.59
C ASP A 451 -12.20 -1.38 -0.16
N CYS A 452 -11.17 -2.20 -0.39
CA CYS A 452 -11.30 -3.47 -1.09
C CYS A 452 -10.99 -4.69 -0.20
N LEU A 453 -11.71 -5.79 -0.43
CA LEU A 453 -11.32 -7.15 -0.02
C LEU A 453 -10.71 -7.91 -1.20
N VAL A 454 -9.49 -8.42 -0.99
CA VAL A 454 -8.77 -9.32 -1.89
C VAL A 454 -8.93 -10.75 -1.37
N LEU A 455 -9.24 -11.67 -2.27
CA LEU A 455 -9.52 -13.09 -2.01
C LEU A 455 -9.24 -13.92 -3.26
N LYS A 456 -9.46 -15.24 -3.23
CA LYS A 456 -9.29 -16.09 -4.42
C LYS A 456 -10.42 -15.88 -5.42
N GLU A 457 -10.13 -16.03 -6.71
CA GLU A 457 -11.15 -15.92 -7.77
C GLU A 457 -12.37 -16.81 -7.53
N SER A 458 -12.17 -18.05 -7.06
CA SER A 458 -13.27 -18.99 -6.77
C SER A 458 -14.23 -18.54 -5.67
N ASP A 459 -13.79 -17.66 -4.78
CA ASP A 459 -14.59 -17.18 -3.64
C ASP A 459 -15.28 -15.83 -3.95
N LEU A 460 -15.08 -15.26 -5.15
CA LEU A 460 -15.45 -13.88 -5.50
C LEU A 460 -16.95 -13.59 -5.38
N ASP A 461 -17.79 -14.42 -5.99
CA ASP A 461 -19.23 -14.17 -6.01
C ASP A 461 -19.84 -14.33 -4.61
N GLN A 462 -19.48 -15.38 -3.89
CA GLN A 462 -20.01 -15.59 -2.53
C GLN A 462 -19.58 -14.50 -1.54
N VAL A 463 -18.36 -13.97 -1.67
CA VAL A 463 -17.91 -12.85 -0.83
C VAL A 463 -18.60 -11.56 -1.24
N TYR A 464 -18.80 -11.31 -2.53
CA TYR A 464 -19.54 -10.15 -3.03
C TYR A 464 -20.97 -10.11 -2.45
N GLU A 465 -21.72 -11.22 -2.56
CA GLU A 465 -23.09 -11.29 -2.06
C GLU A 465 -23.13 -11.10 -0.53
N LEU A 466 -22.24 -11.76 0.21
CA LEU A 466 -22.19 -11.61 1.67
C LEU A 466 -21.80 -10.19 2.09
N MET A 467 -20.86 -9.55 1.40
CA MET A 467 -20.48 -8.17 1.66
C MET A 467 -21.66 -7.22 1.40
N HIS A 468 -22.44 -7.47 0.33
CA HIS A 468 -23.67 -6.74 0.04
C HIS A 468 -24.71 -6.92 1.15
N GLU A 469 -25.00 -8.17 1.56
CA GLU A 469 -25.92 -8.50 2.66
C GLU A 469 -25.54 -7.80 3.96
N ILE A 470 -24.25 -7.78 4.30
CA ILE A 470 -23.74 -7.11 5.50
C ILE A 470 -23.98 -5.60 5.42
N PHE A 471 -23.72 -4.95 4.27
CA PHE A 471 -24.03 -3.52 4.14
C PHE A 471 -25.52 -3.21 4.27
N ILE A 472 -26.39 -3.98 3.60
CA ILE A 472 -27.84 -3.82 3.74
C ILE A 472 -28.27 -3.99 5.20
N ARG A 473 -27.71 -4.97 5.92
CA ARG A 473 -28.05 -5.22 7.32
C ARG A 473 -27.57 -4.11 8.25
N GLU A 474 -26.35 -3.62 8.08
CA GLU A 474 -25.72 -2.68 9.01
C GLU A 474 -26.02 -1.20 8.69
N ILE A 475 -26.28 -0.86 7.42
CA ILE A 475 -26.45 0.52 6.92
C ILE A 475 -27.84 0.73 6.25
N GLU A 476 -28.66 -0.31 6.10
CA GLU A 476 -29.98 -0.31 5.43
C GLU A 476 -29.90 -0.19 3.89
N TYR A 477 -28.77 0.24 3.35
CA TYR A 477 -28.48 0.29 1.92
C TYR A 477 -27.02 -0.07 1.65
N ALA A 478 -26.71 -0.48 0.42
CA ALA A 478 -25.37 -0.91 0.02
C ALA A 478 -24.70 0.10 -0.92
N PRO A 479 -23.37 0.26 -0.85
CA PRO A 479 -22.63 0.97 -1.87
C PRO A 479 -22.65 0.18 -3.17
N ASN A 480 -22.46 0.87 -4.30
CA ASN A 480 -22.11 0.17 -5.53
C ASN A 480 -20.74 -0.50 -5.38
N MET A 481 -20.67 -1.80 -5.69
CA MET A 481 -19.47 -2.61 -5.59
C MET A 481 -19.07 -3.16 -6.95
N THR A 482 -17.77 -3.35 -7.17
CA THR A 482 -17.24 -3.95 -8.39
C THR A 482 -16.43 -5.20 -8.07
N LYS A 483 -16.41 -6.11 -9.03
CA LYS A 483 -15.61 -7.33 -9.01
C LYS A 483 -14.46 -7.17 -9.99
N LYS A 484 -13.25 -7.54 -9.60
CA LYS A 484 -12.09 -7.49 -10.48
C LYS A 484 -11.14 -8.65 -10.24
N ILE A 485 -10.81 -9.38 -11.31
CA ILE A 485 -9.80 -10.43 -11.28
C ILE A 485 -8.43 -9.81 -11.62
N TRP A 486 -7.37 -10.25 -10.94
CA TRP A 486 -6.00 -9.85 -11.25
C TRP A 486 -5.50 -10.64 -12.47
N ILE A 487 -5.64 -10.03 -13.66
CA ILE A 487 -5.22 -10.56 -14.97
C ILE A 487 -4.02 -9.82 -15.55
#